data_AF-A0A1X1Q475-F1
#
_entry.id   AF-A0A1X1Q475-F1
#
_cell.length_a   1.000
_cell.length_b   1.000
_cell.length_c   1.000
_cell.angle_alpha   90.00
_cell.angle_beta   90.00
_cell.angle_gamma   90.00
#
_symmetry.space_group_name_H-M   'P 1'
#
loop_
_entity.id
_entity.type
_entity.pdbx_description
1 polymer ?
#
loop_
_entity_poly.entity_id
_entity_poly.type
_entity_poly.pdbx_seq_one_letter_code
_entity_poly.pdbx_strand_id
1 'polypeptide(L)'
;MASAKDKLHDYFLQHVGEIIDRETLRNVAGNIQDWQRSLRQLRQETGLDIVSQKEGYILTSATPVNTPQIRKPIDDKLRYAVLQRDNSTCQRCGANIHNKPNVSLAVDHKLPVDMGGDTTIDNLWTLCSDCNGGKKAFFKDDKTDEIKEIMQLSSASKRLKAYFELYPNKVIEPIKLSVIANVRDWERALRLTRQQEGMDIQWIRPCTEYPMGGYIYHY
;
A
#
# COMPACT_ATOMS: atom_id res chain seq x y z
N MET A 1 6.62 -33.01 0.70
CA MET A 1 6.56 -32.55 2.11
C MET A 1 5.62 -31.34 2.16
N ALA A 2 4.75 -31.26 3.16
CA ALA A 2 3.89 -30.09 3.35
C ALA A 2 4.74 -28.82 3.56
N SER A 3 4.37 -27.71 2.92
CA SER A 3 5.09 -26.45 3.10
C SER A 3 4.90 -25.91 4.51
N ALA A 4 5.78 -25.01 4.96
CA ALA A 4 5.61 -24.36 6.28
C ALA A 4 4.23 -23.68 6.42
N LYS A 5 3.71 -23.12 5.32
CA LYS A 5 2.38 -22.52 5.24
C LYS A 5 1.27 -23.55 5.46
N ASP A 6 1.35 -24.70 4.80
CA ASP A 6 0.31 -25.75 4.92
C ASP A 6 0.28 -26.31 6.35
N LYS A 7 1.46 -26.53 6.95
CA LYS A 7 1.56 -26.96 8.36
C LYS A 7 0.94 -25.95 9.32
N LEU A 8 1.22 -24.66 9.12
CA LEU A 8 0.63 -23.59 9.93
C LEU A 8 -0.89 -23.54 9.75
N HIS A 9 -1.37 -23.65 8.52
CA HIS A 9 -2.81 -23.67 8.21
C HIS A 9 -3.54 -24.77 8.97
N ASP A 10 -3.06 -26.01 8.84
CA ASP A 10 -3.70 -27.17 9.45
C ASP A 10 -3.67 -27.06 10.98
N TYR A 11 -2.58 -26.55 11.54
CA TYR A 11 -2.44 -26.33 12.97
C TYR A 11 -3.42 -25.27 13.50
N PHE A 12 -3.56 -24.14 12.82
CA PHE A 12 -4.55 -23.12 13.23
C PHE A 12 -5.99 -23.65 13.18
N LEU A 13 -6.34 -24.46 12.17
CA LEU A 13 -7.69 -25.04 12.06
C LEU A 13 -7.99 -26.07 13.17
N GLN A 14 -6.97 -26.72 13.73
CA GLN A 14 -7.12 -27.62 14.87
C GLN A 14 -7.27 -26.89 16.21
N HIS A 15 -6.82 -25.63 16.27
CA HIS A 15 -6.71 -24.81 17.47
C HIS A 15 -7.47 -23.48 17.34
N VAL A 16 -8.66 -23.51 16.74
CA VAL A 16 -9.51 -22.31 16.55
C VAL A 16 -9.93 -21.77 17.91
N GLY A 17 -9.76 -20.45 18.11
CA GLY A 17 -10.07 -19.78 19.38
C GLY A 17 -8.99 -19.90 20.45
N GLU A 18 -7.91 -20.63 20.20
CA GLU A 18 -6.79 -20.79 21.14
C GLU A 18 -5.65 -19.83 20.80
N ILE A 19 -4.99 -19.28 21.83
CA ILE A 19 -3.77 -18.49 21.64
C ILE A 19 -2.59 -19.46 21.52
N ILE A 20 -1.97 -19.47 20.36
CA ILE A 20 -0.77 -20.26 20.07
C ILE A 20 0.45 -19.35 20.16
N ASP A 21 1.42 -19.73 20.98
CA ASP A 21 2.64 -18.96 21.16
C ASP A 21 3.57 -19.01 19.93
N ARG A 22 4.51 -18.06 19.88
CA ARG A 22 5.40 -17.87 18.72
C ARG A 22 6.41 -19.01 18.54
N GLU A 23 6.82 -19.67 19.61
CA GLU A 23 7.78 -20.76 19.56
C GLU A 23 7.13 -22.03 19.01
N THR A 24 5.91 -22.33 19.46
CA THR A 24 5.08 -23.42 18.92
C THR A 24 4.86 -23.23 17.41
N LEU A 25 4.48 -22.03 16.95
CA LEU A 25 4.29 -21.78 15.51
C LEU A 25 5.59 -21.91 14.71
N ARG A 26 6.72 -21.47 15.27
CA ARG A 26 8.04 -21.67 14.65
C ARG A 26 8.36 -23.16 14.49
N ASN A 27 8.09 -23.96 15.52
CA ASN A 27 8.30 -25.41 15.50
C ASN A 27 7.41 -26.08 14.44
N VAL A 28 6.12 -25.74 14.40
CA VAL A 28 5.14 -26.23 13.41
C VAL A 28 5.58 -25.90 11.99
N ALA A 29 6.09 -24.68 11.76
CA ALA A 29 6.63 -24.25 10.47
C ALA A 29 7.93 -24.97 10.06
N GLY A 30 8.45 -25.88 10.87
CA GLY A 30 9.69 -26.63 10.59
C GLY A 30 10.96 -25.85 10.95
N ASN A 31 10.89 -24.98 11.97
CA ASN A 31 12.01 -24.21 12.49
C ASN A 31 12.70 -23.26 11.50
N ILE A 32 12.00 -22.88 10.44
CA ILE A 32 12.47 -21.85 9.51
C ILE A 32 12.49 -20.47 10.19
N GLN A 33 13.51 -19.66 9.91
CA GLN A 33 13.62 -18.32 10.50
C GLN A 33 12.52 -17.37 10.03
N ASP A 34 12.09 -17.47 8.78
CA ASP A 34 11.12 -16.57 8.15
C ASP A 34 9.68 -17.14 8.13
N TRP A 35 9.30 -17.86 9.20
CA TRP A 35 7.97 -18.47 9.28
C TRP A 35 6.86 -17.42 9.37
N GLN A 36 7.14 -16.22 9.91
CA GLN A 36 6.16 -15.12 9.92
C GLN A 36 5.79 -14.67 8.49
N ARG A 37 6.68 -14.82 7.51
CA ARG A 37 6.34 -14.57 6.10
C ARG A 37 5.36 -15.61 5.57
N SER A 38 5.54 -16.88 5.95
CA SER A 38 4.58 -17.95 5.64
C SER A 38 3.21 -17.67 6.27
N LEU A 39 3.18 -17.18 7.52
CA LEU A 39 1.95 -16.76 8.19
C LEU A 39 1.25 -15.60 7.47
N ARG A 40 2.02 -14.60 7.01
CA ARG A 40 1.45 -13.49 6.23
C ARG A 40 0.85 -13.97 4.92
N GLN A 41 1.53 -14.87 4.21
CA GLN A 41 1.03 -15.46 2.97
C GLN A 41 -0.24 -16.28 3.24
N LEU A 42 -0.27 -17.06 4.33
CA LEU A 42 -1.44 -17.81 4.75
C LEU A 42 -2.68 -16.91 4.89
N ARG A 43 -2.56 -15.80 5.62
CA ARG A 43 -3.67 -14.82 5.79
C ARG A 43 -4.17 -14.28 4.44
N GLN A 44 -3.24 -13.96 3.53
CA GLN A 44 -3.59 -13.41 2.22
C GLN A 44 -4.32 -14.40 1.33
N GLU A 45 -3.92 -15.67 1.34
CA GLU A 45 -4.48 -16.69 0.45
C GLU A 45 -5.76 -17.33 0.99
N THR A 46 -5.91 -17.41 2.31
CA THR A 46 -7.07 -18.08 2.94
C THR A 46 -8.15 -17.12 3.42
N GLY A 47 -7.80 -15.86 3.69
CA GLY A 47 -8.73 -14.89 4.27
C GLY A 47 -9.07 -15.14 5.75
N LEU A 48 -8.37 -16.09 6.39
CA LEU A 48 -8.52 -16.41 7.81
C LEU A 48 -8.08 -15.23 8.70
N ASP A 49 -8.85 -14.99 9.76
CA ASP A 49 -8.57 -13.93 10.73
C ASP A 49 -7.65 -14.42 11.85
N ILE A 50 -6.37 -14.47 11.49
CA ILE A 50 -5.29 -14.76 12.42
C ILE A 50 -4.82 -13.44 13.03
N VAL A 51 -5.17 -13.18 14.28
CA VAL A 51 -4.89 -11.93 14.99
C VAL A 51 -3.61 -12.06 15.83
N SER A 52 -2.79 -11.01 15.85
CA SER A 52 -1.62 -10.95 16.75
C SER A 52 -2.08 -10.60 18.16
N GLN A 53 -1.67 -11.41 19.13
CA GLN A 53 -1.88 -11.19 20.55
C GLN A 53 -0.55 -10.96 21.27
N LYS A 54 -0.61 -10.58 22.55
CA LYS A 54 0.58 -10.38 23.38
C LYS A 54 1.46 -11.65 23.41
N GLU A 55 0.84 -12.78 23.74
CA GLU A 55 1.52 -14.07 23.93
C GLU A 55 1.68 -14.88 22.63
N GLY A 56 1.11 -14.45 21.50
CA GLY A 56 1.15 -15.26 20.28
C GLY A 56 0.17 -14.82 19.20
N TYR A 57 -0.51 -15.80 18.60
CA TYR A 57 -1.52 -15.59 17.57
C TYR A 57 -2.76 -16.44 17.85
N ILE A 58 -3.92 -15.94 17.45
CA ILE A 58 -5.20 -16.65 17.57
C ILE A 58 -5.88 -16.64 16.22
N LEU A 59 -6.43 -17.79 15.80
CA LEU A 59 -7.40 -17.85 14.71
C LEU A 59 -8.79 -17.67 15.32
N THR A 60 -9.47 -16.57 14.99
CA THR A 60 -10.77 -16.22 15.61
C THR A 60 -11.93 -17.08 15.09
N SER A 61 -11.86 -17.51 13.83
CA SER A 61 -12.84 -18.41 13.21
C SER A 61 -12.19 -19.25 12.11
N ALA A 62 -12.67 -20.49 11.94
CA ALA A 62 -12.31 -21.35 10.81
C ALA A 62 -12.88 -20.83 9.47
N THR A 63 -13.90 -19.97 9.52
CA THR A 63 -14.46 -19.34 8.32
C THR A 63 -13.66 -18.09 7.96
N PRO A 64 -13.22 -17.91 6.71
CA PRO A 64 -12.62 -16.66 6.24
C PRO A 64 -13.57 -15.49 6.49
N VAL A 65 -13.09 -14.45 7.16
CA VAL A 65 -13.82 -13.18 7.32
C VAL A 65 -13.27 -12.09 6.40
N ASN A 66 -12.07 -12.31 5.84
CA ASN A 66 -11.48 -11.44 4.84
C ASN A 66 -11.57 -12.09 3.47
N THR A 67 -11.75 -11.29 2.41
CA THR A 67 -11.63 -11.80 1.04
C THR A 67 -10.16 -12.16 0.77
N PRO A 68 -9.85 -13.37 0.28
CA PRO A 68 -8.50 -13.72 -0.14
C PRO A 68 -7.94 -12.72 -1.13
N GLN A 69 -6.78 -12.16 -0.82
CA GLN A 69 -6.04 -11.25 -1.69
C GLN A 69 -4.75 -11.91 -2.14
N ILE A 70 -4.84 -12.76 -3.16
CA ILE A 70 -3.67 -13.29 -3.85
C ILE A 70 -3.05 -12.14 -4.63
N ARG A 71 -2.03 -11.49 -4.03
CA ARG A 71 -1.25 -10.48 -4.74
C ARG A 71 -0.52 -11.17 -5.88
N LYS A 72 -0.90 -10.85 -7.11
CA LYS A 72 -0.13 -11.26 -8.28
C LYS A 72 1.27 -10.67 -8.17
N PRO A 73 2.34 -11.50 -8.26
CA PRO A 73 3.69 -10.97 -8.29
C PRO A 73 3.83 -10.03 -9.49
N ILE A 74 4.69 -9.01 -9.34
CA ILE A 74 5.09 -8.18 -10.47
C ILE A 74 5.97 -9.05 -11.36
N ASP A 75 5.52 -9.30 -12.58
CA ASP A 75 6.25 -10.09 -13.57
C ASP A 75 7.65 -9.49 -13.84
N ASP A 76 8.65 -10.35 -14.05
CA ASP A 76 10.05 -9.92 -14.20
C ASP A 76 10.26 -9.00 -15.40
N LYS A 77 9.52 -9.21 -16.50
CA LYS A 77 9.57 -8.34 -17.68
C LYS A 77 9.06 -6.95 -17.33
N LEU A 78 7.95 -6.88 -16.59
CA LEU A 78 7.39 -5.60 -16.16
C LEU A 78 8.31 -4.91 -15.15
N ARG A 79 8.87 -5.67 -14.20
CA ARG A 79 9.85 -5.16 -13.24
C ARG A 79 11.06 -4.55 -13.95
N TYR A 80 11.61 -5.23 -14.94
CA TYR A 80 12.72 -4.73 -15.74
C TYR A 80 12.34 -3.45 -16.50
N ALA A 81 11.16 -3.42 -17.13
CA ALA A 81 10.67 -2.24 -17.85
C ALA A 81 10.52 -1.00 -16.95
N VAL A 82 10.06 -1.19 -15.71
CA VAL A 82 9.97 -0.09 -14.72
C VAL A 82 11.36 0.43 -14.35
N LEU A 83 12.31 -0.46 -14.03
CA LEU A 83 13.68 -0.07 -13.70
C LEU A 83 14.36 0.66 -14.86
N GLN A 84 14.14 0.20 -16.09
CA GLN A 84 14.65 0.84 -17.30
C GLN A 84 14.05 2.25 -17.48
N ARG A 85 12.72 2.40 -17.36
CA ARG A 85 12.04 3.70 -17.45
C ARG A 85 12.57 4.68 -16.40
N ASP A 86 12.81 4.18 -15.20
CA ASP A 86 13.23 4.97 -14.04
C ASP A 86 14.76 5.15 -13.96
N ASN A 87 15.51 4.69 -14.97
CA ASN A 87 16.97 4.70 -15.01
C ASN A 87 17.62 4.15 -13.73
N SER A 88 17.06 3.06 -13.18
CA SER A 88 17.48 2.46 -11.91
C SER A 88 17.70 3.49 -10.80
N THR A 89 16.80 4.47 -10.71
CA THR A 89 16.87 5.59 -9.77
C THR A 89 15.60 5.64 -8.95
N CYS A 90 15.74 5.86 -7.64
CA CYS A 90 14.60 6.10 -6.76
C CYS A 90 13.83 7.33 -7.22
N GLN A 91 12.58 7.14 -7.61
CA GLN A 91 11.71 8.20 -8.15
C GLN A 91 11.25 9.20 -7.08
N ARG A 92 11.57 8.95 -5.81
CA ARG A 92 11.24 9.86 -4.69
C ARG A 92 12.41 10.73 -4.25
N CYS A 93 13.60 10.15 -4.08
CA CYS A 93 14.76 10.88 -3.53
C CYS A 93 15.96 10.97 -4.50
N GLY A 94 15.86 10.39 -5.69
CA GLY A 94 16.95 10.38 -6.67
C GLY A 94 18.11 9.43 -6.34
N ALA A 95 18.02 8.62 -5.27
CA ALA A 95 19.07 7.67 -4.91
C ALA A 95 19.28 6.63 -6.01
N ASN A 96 20.53 6.45 -6.44
CA ASN A 96 20.99 5.46 -7.42
C ASN A 96 22.44 5.06 -7.13
N ILE A 97 22.99 4.17 -7.96
CA ILE A 97 24.35 3.63 -7.78
C ILE A 97 25.45 4.71 -7.80
N HIS A 98 25.20 5.86 -8.41
CA HIS A 98 26.21 6.93 -8.56
C HIS A 98 26.26 7.87 -7.36
N ASN A 99 25.13 8.09 -6.67
CA ASN A 99 25.05 9.04 -5.54
C ASN A 99 24.83 8.37 -4.18
N LYS A 100 24.48 7.09 -4.13
CA LYS A 100 24.30 6.32 -2.89
C LYS A 100 24.89 4.91 -3.07
N PRO A 101 26.12 4.66 -2.60
CA PRO A 101 26.73 3.33 -2.64
C PRO A 101 25.83 2.27 -1.99
N ASN A 102 25.79 1.08 -2.57
CA ASN A 102 24.99 -0.06 -2.09
C ASN A 102 23.49 0.23 -1.91
N VAL A 103 22.93 1.18 -2.67
CA VAL A 103 21.48 1.42 -2.65
C VAL A 103 20.71 0.18 -3.12
N SER A 104 19.74 -0.24 -2.31
CA SER A 104 18.80 -1.30 -2.68
C SER A 104 17.53 -0.67 -3.25
N LEU A 105 17.14 -1.10 -4.45
CA LEU A 105 15.97 -0.59 -5.17
C LEU A 105 14.90 -1.68 -5.30
N ALA A 106 13.67 -1.28 -5.03
CA ALA A 106 12.48 -2.10 -5.19
C ALA A 106 11.54 -1.44 -6.19
N VAL A 107 10.85 -2.26 -6.99
CA VAL A 107 9.69 -1.83 -7.75
C VAL A 107 8.47 -2.03 -6.87
N ASP A 108 7.69 -0.98 -6.68
CA ASP A 108 6.47 -0.97 -5.89
C ASP A 108 5.33 -0.32 -6.67
N HIS A 109 4.10 -0.43 -6.18
CA HIS A 109 2.96 0.27 -6.76
C HIS A 109 2.91 1.72 -6.26
N LYS A 110 2.53 2.69 -7.08
CA LYS A 110 2.28 4.09 -6.68
C LYS A 110 1.01 4.14 -5.84
N LEU A 111 -0.11 3.69 -6.41
CA LEU A 111 -1.34 3.36 -5.70
C LEU A 111 -1.20 1.95 -5.10
N PRO A 112 -1.25 1.79 -3.77
CA PRO A 112 -1.20 0.48 -3.14
C PRO A 112 -2.29 -0.48 -3.65
N VAL A 113 -1.97 -1.77 -3.74
CA VAL A 113 -2.90 -2.81 -4.21
C VAL A 113 -4.16 -2.90 -3.34
N ASP A 114 -4.01 -2.72 -2.04
CA ASP A 114 -5.09 -2.65 -1.04
C ASP A 114 -6.02 -1.46 -1.22
N MET A 115 -5.60 -0.45 -1.99
CA MET A 115 -6.41 0.70 -2.41
C MET A 115 -6.89 0.58 -3.88
N GLY A 116 -6.82 -0.62 -4.48
CA GLY A 116 -7.23 -0.85 -5.87
C GLY A 116 -6.14 -0.57 -6.91
N GLY A 117 -4.87 -0.54 -6.51
CA GLY A 117 -3.74 -0.35 -7.43
C GLY A 117 -3.49 -1.53 -8.36
N ASP A 118 -3.66 -1.31 -9.67
CA ASP A 118 -3.32 -2.30 -10.70
C ASP A 118 -1.82 -2.48 -10.89
N THR A 119 -1.39 -3.68 -11.28
CA THR A 119 -0.01 -3.97 -11.65
C THR A 119 0.25 -3.59 -13.12
N THR A 120 0.43 -2.30 -13.37
CA THR A 120 0.71 -1.75 -14.72
C THR A 120 1.96 -0.88 -14.71
N ILE A 121 2.56 -0.64 -15.88
CA ILE A 121 3.76 0.21 -16.00
C ILE A 121 3.53 1.60 -15.37
N ASP A 122 2.37 2.21 -15.57
CA ASP A 122 2.07 3.56 -15.09
C ASP A 122 1.87 3.62 -13.56
N ASN A 123 1.31 2.56 -12.97
CA ASN A 123 1.13 2.45 -11.52
C ASN A 123 2.35 1.84 -10.80
N LEU A 124 3.42 1.47 -11.49
CA LEU A 124 4.65 1.01 -10.86
C LEU A 124 5.74 2.10 -10.89
N TRP A 125 6.63 2.07 -9.90
CA TRP A 125 7.80 2.94 -9.79
C TRP A 125 8.92 2.29 -8.97
N THR A 126 10.12 2.82 -9.14
CA THR A 126 11.33 2.41 -8.43
C THR A 126 11.53 3.25 -7.19
N LEU A 127 11.66 2.62 -6.03
CA LEU A 127 11.96 3.25 -4.74
C LEU A 127 13.17 2.60 -4.06
N CYS A 128 13.96 3.39 -3.35
CA CYS A 128 14.96 2.84 -2.43
C CYS A 128 14.30 2.24 -1.18
N SER A 129 15.03 1.40 -0.43
CA SER A 129 14.58 0.79 0.83
C SER A 129 13.91 1.78 1.78
N ASP A 130 14.52 2.95 1.96
CA ASP A 130 14.10 3.95 2.94
C ASP A 130 12.77 4.60 2.50
N CYS A 131 12.69 5.01 1.23
CA CYS A 131 11.47 5.59 0.66
C CYS A 131 10.33 4.57 0.58
N ASN A 132 10.62 3.31 0.26
CA ASN A 132 9.64 2.23 0.21
C ASN A 132 9.10 1.90 1.61
N GLY A 133 9.97 1.89 2.63
CA GLY A 133 9.57 1.76 4.03
C GLY A 133 8.65 2.89 4.47
N GLY A 134 9.03 4.14 4.19
CA GLY A 134 8.25 5.34 4.53
C GLY A 134 6.90 5.42 3.80
N LYS A 135 6.81 4.89 2.56
CA LYS A 135 5.57 4.88 1.78
C LYS A 135 4.44 4.14 2.50
N LYS A 136 4.73 2.99 3.11
CA LYS A 136 3.69 2.19 3.82
C LYS A 136 3.05 2.97 4.96
N ALA A 137 3.85 3.72 5.71
CA ALA A 137 3.35 4.56 6.79
C ALA A 137 2.56 5.76 6.24
N PHE A 138 3.03 6.37 5.15
CA PHE A 138 2.42 7.55 4.54
C PHE A 138 1.00 7.30 3.99
N PHE A 139 0.76 6.13 3.40
CA PHE A 139 -0.54 5.76 2.83
C PHE A 139 -1.49 5.09 3.83
N LYS A 140 -1.05 4.84 5.07
CA LYS A 140 -1.95 4.34 6.12
C LYS A 140 -2.96 5.43 6.43
N ASP A 141 -4.24 5.11 6.33
CA ASP A 141 -5.33 6.04 6.58
C ASP A 141 -6.45 5.33 7.35
N ASP A 142 -7.08 6.04 8.27
CA ASP A 142 -8.15 5.47 9.09
C ASP A 142 -9.43 5.27 8.27
N LYS A 143 -9.58 6.01 7.16
CA LYS A 143 -10.70 5.92 6.21
C LYS A 143 -10.38 5.07 4.98
N THR A 144 -9.75 3.92 5.20
CA THR A 144 -9.25 3.08 4.09
C THR A 144 -10.39 2.62 3.18
N ASP A 145 -11.56 2.30 3.72
CA ASP A 145 -12.67 1.76 2.94
C ASP A 145 -13.35 2.82 2.08
N GLU A 146 -13.55 4.04 2.60
CA GLU A 146 -14.02 5.19 1.82
C GLU A 146 -13.05 5.53 0.70
N ILE A 147 -11.74 5.46 0.96
CA ILE A 147 -10.76 5.69 -0.10
C ILE A 147 -10.85 4.59 -1.18
N LYS A 148 -11.06 3.32 -0.81
CA LYS A 148 -11.25 2.26 -1.81
C LYS A 148 -12.45 2.55 -2.70
N GLU A 149 -13.56 3.03 -2.13
CA GLU A 149 -14.75 3.43 -2.89
C GLU A 149 -14.45 4.60 -3.84
N ILE A 150 -13.73 5.61 -3.36
CA ILE A 150 -13.25 6.73 -4.20
C ILE A 150 -12.44 6.19 -5.37
N MET A 151 -11.52 5.25 -5.14
CA MET A 151 -10.67 4.70 -6.21
C MET A 151 -11.44 3.93 -7.29
N GLN A 152 -12.67 3.48 -7.02
CA GLN A 152 -13.55 2.86 -8.04
C GLN A 152 -14.21 3.88 -8.98
N LEU A 153 -14.18 5.18 -8.66
CA LEU A 153 -14.72 6.21 -9.53
C LEU A 153 -13.89 6.29 -10.81
N SER A 154 -14.54 6.32 -11.98
CA SER A 154 -13.84 6.24 -13.28
C SER A 154 -13.03 7.49 -13.65
N SER A 155 -13.40 8.67 -13.12
CA SER A 155 -12.78 9.94 -13.46
C SER A 155 -11.82 10.42 -12.38
N ALA A 156 -10.63 10.85 -12.79
CA ALA A 156 -9.66 11.50 -11.89
C ALA A 156 -10.26 12.73 -11.18
N SER A 157 -11.10 13.50 -11.88
CA SER A 157 -11.79 14.66 -11.30
C SER A 157 -12.78 14.26 -10.21
N LYS A 158 -13.55 13.18 -10.43
CA LYS A 158 -14.47 12.64 -9.44
C LYS A 158 -13.73 12.10 -8.21
N ARG A 159 -12.60 11.42 -8.43
CA ARG A 159 -11.73 10.92 -7.35
C ARG A 159 -11.19 12.06 -6.50
N LEU A 160 -10.64 13.10 -7.14
CA LEU A 160 -10.10 14.27 -6.44
C LEU A 160 -11.18 15.00 -5.64
N LYS A 161 -12.35 15.26 -6.24
CA LYS A 161 -13.49 15.88 -5.55
C LYS A 161 -13.84 15.11 -4.28
N ALA A 162 -14.17 13.82 -4.42
CA ALA A 162 -14.60 13.00 -3.30
C ALA A 162 -13.53 12.91 -2.20
N TYR A 163 -12.25 12.89 -2.59
CA TYR A 163 -11.15 12.87 -1.62
C TYR A 163 -11.01 14.20 -0.85
N PHE A 164 -11.18 15.34 -1.51
CA PHE A 164 -11.21 16.63 -0.81
C PHE A 164 -12.43 16.76 0.11
N GLU A 165 -13.61 16.30 -0.32
CA GLU A 165 -14.82 16.26 0.51
C GLU A 165 -14.69 15.30 1.72
N LEU A 166 -13.87 14.25 1.59
CA LEU A 166 -13.57 13.33 2.70
C LEU A 166 -12.67 13.97 3.77
N TYR A 167 -11.87 14.97 3.40
CA TYR A 167 -10.94 15.69 4.27
C TYR A 167 -11.04 17.22 4.09
N PRO A 168 -12.19 17.83 4.39
CA PRO A 168 -12.36 19.27 4.27
C PRO A 168 -11.44 19.99 5.26
N ASN A 169 -10.96 21.19 4.87
CA ASN A 169 -10.06 22.03 5.67
C ASN A 169 -8.74 21.35 6.10
N LYS A 170 -8.34 20.26 5.43
CA LYS A 170 -7.07 19.56 5.65
C LYS A 170 -6.12 19.81 4.49
N VAL A 171 -4.86 20.09 4.80
CA VAL A 171 -3.80 20.18 3.79
C VAL A 171 -3.42 18.77 3.34
N ILE A 172 -3.48 18.53 2.04
CA ILE A 172 -3.16 17.26 1.41
C ILE A 172 -1.90 17.44 0.55
N GLU A 173 -0.89 16.61 0.80
CA GLU A 173 0.35 16.63 0.02
C GLU A 173 0.14 16.26 -1.46
N PRO A 174 0.88 16.86 -2.41
CA PRO A 174 0.76 16.60 -3.84
C PRO A 174 0.86 15.11 -4.21
N ILE A 175 1.73 14.38 -3.52
CA ILE A 175 1.95 12.95 -3.80
C ILE A 175 0.73 12.09 -3.45
N LYS A 176 -0.07 12.50 -2.46
CA LYS A 176 -1.31 11.80 -2.12
C LYS A 176 -2.36 12.07 -3.19
N LEU A 177 -2.47 13.32 -3.64
CA LEU A 177 -3.38 13.69 -4.74
C LEU A 177 -3.01 13.03 -6.07
N SER A 178 -1.72 12.93 -6.42
CA SER A 178 -1.31 12.26 -7.65
C SER A 178 -1.67 10.77 -7.66
N VAL A 179 -1.60 10.12 -6.48
CA VAL A 179 -2.03 8.73 -6.29
C VAL A 179 -3.54 8.59 -6.37
N ILE A 180 -4.31 9.46 -5.71
CA ILE A 180 -5.78 9.45 -5.76
C ILE A 180 -6.29 9.76 -7.18
N ALA A 181 -5.68 10.73 -7.86
CA ALA A 181 -6.02 11.05 -9.24
C ALA A 181 -5.69 9.88 -10.18
N ASN A 182 -4.66 9.09 -9.89
CA ASN A 182 -4.21 7.93 -10.65
C ASN A 182 -4.14 8.18 -12.18
N VAL A 183 -3.60 9.34 -12.56
CA VAL A 183 -3.35 9.74 -13.95
C VAL A 183 -2.04 10.51 -14.02
N ARG A 184 -1.37 10.47 -15.18
CA ARG A 184 -0.08 11.15 -15.37
C ARG A 184 -0.18 12.66 -15.15
N ASP A 185 -1.21 13.30 -15.72
CA ASP A 185 -1.46 14.74 -15.65
C ASP A 185 -2.53 15.06 -14.58
N TRP A 186 -2.24 14.69 -13.33
CA TRP A 186 -3.17 14.88 -12.21
C TRP A 186 -3.40 16.36 -11.89
N GLU A 187 -2.42 17.24 -12.16
CA GLU A 187 -2.53 18.68 -11.94
C GLU A 187 -3.56 19.32 -12.87
N ARG A 188 -3.66 18.84 -14.13
CA ARG A 188 -4.77 19.21 -15.02
C ARG A 188 -6.10 18.70 -14.50
N ALA A 189 -6.17 17.46 -14.02
CA ALA A 189 -7.40 16.94 -13.42
C ALA A 189 -7.86 17.77 -12.21
N LEU A 190 -6.92 18.21 -11.37
CA LEU A 190 -7.20 19.10 -10.24
C LEU A 190 -7.75 20.46 -10.69
N ARG A 191 -7.14 21.08 -11.71
CA ARG A 191 -7.65 22.34 -12.28
C ARG A 191 -9.07 22.20 -12.83
N LEU A 192 -9.36 21.10 -13.53
CA LEU A 192 -10.71 20.82 -14.03
C LEU A 192 -11.69 20.61 -12.88
N THR A 193 -11.28 19.90 -11.82
CA THR A 193 -12.11 19.69 -10.61
C THR A 193 -12.52 21.03 -10.00
N ARG A 194 -11.56 21.95 -9.79
CA ARG A 194 -11.84 23.31 -9.29
C ARG A 194 -12.87 24.04 -10.16
N GLN A 195 -12.69 24.00 -11.48
CA GLN A 195 -13.52 24.75 -12.42
C GLN A 195 -14.94 24.16 -12.55
N GLN A 196 -15.05 22.83 -12.67
CA GLN A 196 -16.32 22.16 -12.93
C GLN A 196 -17.19 22.05 -11.68
N GLU A 197 -16.57 21.84 -10.53
CA GLU A 197 -17.27 21.57 -9.26
C GLU A 197 -17.34 22.81 -8.36
N GLY A 198 -16.70 23.91 -8.74
CA GLY A 198 -16.70 25.16 -7.97
C GLY A 198 -15.99 25.06 -6.61
N MET A 199 -15.08 24.11 -6.44
CA MET A 199 -14.40 23.86 -5.17
C MET A 199 -13.30 24.91 -4.90
N ASP A 200 -13.33 25.53 -3.72
CA ASP A 200 -12.27 26.43 -3.23
C ASP A 200 -11.05 25.63 -2.74
N ILE A 201 -10.30 25.10 -3.70
CA ILE A 201 -9.06 24.37 -3.41
C ILE A 201 -7.88 25.33 -3.57
N GLN A 202 -7.10 25.56 -2.52
CA GLN A 202 -5.97 26.50 -2.52
C GLN A 202 -4.62 25.80 -2.33
N TRP A 203 -3.56 26.38 -2.90
CA TRP A 203 -2.19 25.90 -2.70
C TRP A 203 -1.59 26.52 -1.44
N ILE A 204 -1.16 25.68 -0.52
CA ILE A 204 -0.37 26.03 0.65
C ILE A 204 1.10 25.86 0.29
N ARG A 205 1.86 26.96 0.39
CA ARG A 205 3.29 26.93 0.11
C ARG A 205 4.04 26.10 1.16
N PRO A 206 5.18 25.50 0.79
CA PRO A 206 6.04 24.80 1.74
C PRO A 206 6.34 25.62 3.00
N CYS A 207 6.16 24.99 4.15
CA CYS A 207 6.44 25.57 5.47
C CYS A 207 6.92 24.47 6.44
N THR A 208 7.21 24.83 7.69
CA THR A 208 7.68 23.88 8.71
C THR A 208 6.70 22.72 8.93
N GLU A 209 5.40 22.99 8.89
CA GLU A 209 4.35 21.99 9.07
C GLU A 209 4.12 21.15 7.79
N TYR A 210 4.26 21.79 6.61
CA TYR A 210 4.07 21.16 5.30
C TYR A 210 5.32 21.34 4.44
N PRO A 211 6.39 20.53 4.62
CA PRO A 211 7.66 20.73 3.93
C PRO A 211 7.57 20.65 2.40
N MET A 212 6.57 19.94 1.88
CA MET A 212 6.31 19.80 0.45
C MET A 212 5.18 20.71 -0.06
N GLY A 213 4.65 21.59 0.81
CA GLY A 213 3.39 22.29 0.57
C GLY A 213 2.22 21.32 0.47
N GLY A 214 1.09 21.81 -0.01
CA GLY A 214 -0.09 20.97 -0.22
C GLY A 214 -1.29 21.75 -0.72
N TYR A 215 -2.39 21.05 -0.89
CA TYR A 215 -3.65 21.63 -1.29
C TYR A 215 -4.66 21.48 -0.17
N ILE A 216 -5.39 22.54 0.13
CA ILE A 216 -6.49 22.55 1.08
C ILE A 216 -7.78 22.84 0.34
N TYR A 217 -8.85 22.15 0.69
CA TYR A 217 -10.20 22.48 0.24
C TYR A 217 -10.96 23.16 1.38
N HIS A 218 -11.39 24.40 1.14
CA HIS A 218 -12.26 25.12 2.05
C HIS A 218 -13.72 24.77 1.73
N TYR A 219 -14.33 24.00 2.62
CA TYR A 219 -15.75 23.61 2.58
C TYR A 219 -16.58 24.56 3.42
#